data_AF-A0A5J4WMU1-F1
#
_entry.id   AF-A0A5J4WMU1-F1
#
_cell.length_a   1.000
_cell.length_b   1.000
_cell.length_c   1.000
_cell.angle_alpha   90.00
_cell.angle_beta   90.00
_cell.angle_gamma   90.00
#
_symmetry.space_group_name_H-M   'P 1'
#
loop_
_entity.id
_entity.type
_entity.pdbx_description
1 polymer ?
#
loop_
_entity_poly.entity_id
_entity_poly.type
_entity_poly.pdbx_seq_one_letter_code
_entity_poly.pdbx_strand_id
1 'polypeptide(L)'
;MAHIEDSKQNRKQPGGAMERTYLARANAKAQQTSKHAISSIDSIPPVAIFEHPDRAHQEGNKIVKTDDDDGNSLSAFNPIISSEIVRFEGKFKNIDGGYFTIGIFDAVTFFKDEKWPDEDDETMKRILIYGNNRTLIHFSEDNTIEMPEFKNDQRVAFEVNMSSTPRTLNFFIDDEQLPVQIINIPSAIRFYIGIDNEESSFTITRFERLQSSSAQEINESKTLEWGKQWENEKKEE
;
A
#
# COMPACT_ATOMS: atom_id res chain seq x y z
N MET A 1 -57.62 -55.81 6.84
CA MET A 1 -56.22 -55.65 6.37
C MET A 1 -56.12 -54.28 5.72
N ALA A 2 -55.68 -53.29 6.48
CA ALA A 2 -55.48 -51.92 6.01
C ALA A 2 -53.97 -51.68 5.86
N HIS A 3 -53.56 -51.20 4.69
CA HIS A 3 -52.20 -50.86 4.33
C HIS A 3 -51.76 -49.57 5.02
N ILE A 4 -50.53 -49.56 5.53
CA ILE A 4 -49.81 -48.37 6.00
C ILE A 4 -48.85 -47.97 4.87
N GLU A 5 -48.99 -46.75 4.35
CA GLU A 5 -48.00 -46.11 3.47
C GLU A 5 -46.89 -45.48 4.30
N ASP A 6 -45.65 -45.85 3.99
CA ASP A 6 -44.44 -45.31 4.61
C ASP A 6 -43.89 -44.16 3.74
N SER A 7 -43.85 -42.96 4.30
CA SER A 7 -43.34 -41.76 3.62
C SER A 7 -41.83 -41.65 3.77
N LYS A 8 -41.08 -41.78 2.67
CA LYS A 8 -39.63 -41.52 2.64
C LYS A 8 -39.37 -40.02 2.55
N GLN A 9 -39.02 -39.42 3.68
CA GLN A 9 -38.55 -38.04 3.79
C GLN A 9 -37.09 -37.95 3.32
N ASN A 10 -36.86 -37.30 2.17
CA ASN A 10 -35.55 -37.11 1.56
C ASN A 10 -34.83 -35.91 2.24
N ARG A 11 -33.91 -36.16 3.19
CA ARG A 11 -33.06 -35.12 3.78
C ARG A 11 -31.93 -34.76 2.82
N LYS A 12 -32.04 -33.62 2.13
CA LYS A 12 -30.89 -32.97 1.47
C LYS A 12 -29.93 -32.45 2.55
N GLN A 13 -28.70 -32.97 2.59
CA GLN A 13 -27.62 -32.40 3.40
C GLN A 13 -27.13 -31.08 2.78
N PRO A 14 -27.10 -29.95 3.51
CA PRO A 14 -26.58 -28.68 3.02
C PRO A 14 -25.09 -28.56 3.38
N GLY A 15 -24.21 -29.35 2.75
CA GLY A 15 -22.76 -29.35 3.07
C GLY A 15 -21.84 -28.92 1.93
N GLY A 16 -22.20 -29.23 0.67
CA GLY A 16 -21.21 -29.21 -0.42
C GLY A 16 -20.81 -27.84 -0.96
N ALA A 17 -21.63 -26.79 -0.80
CA ALA A 17 -21.34 -25.48 -1.40
C ALA A 17 -20.38 -24.63 -0.55
N MET A 18 -20.59 -24.56 0.78
CA MET A 18 -19.74 -23.79 1.68
C MET A 18 -18.34 -24.41 1.87
N GLU A 19 -18.25 -25.75 1.87
CA GLU A 19 -16.97 -26.44 2.01
C GLU A 19 -16.10 -26.28 0.75
N ARG A 20 -16.71 -26.32 -0.44
CA ARG A 20 -16.01 -26.04 -1.72
C ARG A 20 -15.51 -24.61 -1.82
N THR A 21 -16.29 -23.61 -1.35
CA THR A 21 -15.84 -22.21 -1.35
C THR A 21 -14.73 -21.97 -0.32
N TYR A 22 -14.77 -22.65 0.83
CA TYR A 22 -13.69 -22.58 1.82
C TYR A 22 -12.39 -23.16 1.28
N LEU A 23 -12.44 -24.36 0.68
CA LEU A 23 -11.27 -25.01 0.06
C LEU A 23 -10.71 -24.19 -1.11
N ALA A 24 -11.57 -23.59 -1.95
CA ALA A 24 -11.13 -22.73 -3.04
C ALA A 24 -10.39 -21.48 -2.53
N ARG A 25 -10.91 -20.82 -1.49
CA ARG A 25 -10.26 -19.65 -0.86
C ARG A 25 -8.94 -20.02 -0.17
N ALA A 26 -8.91 -21.15 0.53
CA ALA A 26 -7.69 -21.65 1.17
C ALA A 26 -6.60 -21.96 0.13
N ASN A 27 -6.96 -22.60 -0.99
CA ASN A 27 -6.05 -22.89 -2.09
C ASN A 27 -5.56 -21.63 -2.82
N ALA A 28 -6.43 -20.65 -3.04
CA ALA A 28 -6.04 -19.37 -3.62
C ALA A 28 -5.04 -18.62 -2.71
N LYS A 29 -5.31 -18.57 -1.40
CA LYS A 29 -4.37 -18.00 -0.41
C LYS A 29 -3.04 -18.75 -0.38
N ALA A 30 -3.05 -20.08 -0.43
CA ALA A 30 -1.84 -20.92 -0.45
C ALA A 30 -1.02 -20.73 -1.73
N GLN A 31 -1.68 -20.63 -2.89
CA GLN A 31 -1.00 -20.36 -4.16
C GLN A 31 -0.39 -18.95 -4.20
N GLN A 32 -1.10 -17.95 -3.69
CA GLN A 32 -0.61 -16.57 -3.59
C GLN A 32 0.59 -16.46 -2.64
N THR A 33 0.53 -17.08 -1.45
CA THR A 33 1.68 -17.16 -0.53
C THR A 33 2.87 -17.91 -1.14
N SER A 34 2.65 -18.99 -1.89
CA SER A 34 3.73 -19.73 -2.56
C SER A 34 4.40 -18.95 -3.69
N LYS A 35 3.63 -18.13 -4.45
CA LYS A 35 4.19 -17.25 -5.49
C LYS A 35 5.04 -16.13 -4.88
N HIS A 36 4.60 -15.54 -3.77
CA HIS A 36 5.35 -14.49 -3.07
C HIS A 36 6.68 -15.00 -2.49
N ALA A 37 6.74 -16.26 -2.02
CA ALA A 37 7.97 -16.84 -1.48
C ALA A 37 9.07 -17.11 -2.52
N ILE A 38 8.73 -17.20 -3.81
CA ILE A 38 9.69 -17.48 -4.90
C ILE A 38 10.17 -16.19 -5.57
N SER A 39 9.45 -15.07 -5.41
CA SER A 39 9.79 -13.80 -6.07
C SER A 39 10.70 -12.87 -5.26
N SER A 40 10.87 -13.10 -3.95
CA SER A 40 11.71 -12.27 -3.07
C SER A 40 13.18 -12.70 -3.15
N ILE A 41 14.09 -11.74 -3.37
CA ILE A 41 15.54 -11.95 -3.40
C ILE A 41 16.09 -11.85 -1.97
N ASP A 42 15.81 -10.73 -1.32
CA ASP A 42 16.29 -10.40 0.01
C ASP A 42 15.38 -9.39 0.70
N SER A 43 15.33 -9.48 2.03
CA SER A 43 14.62 -8.53 2.87
C SER A 43 15.53 -7.34 3.22
N ILE A 44 14.95 -6.16 3.13
CA ILE A 44 15.54 -4.89 3.48
C ILE A 44 15.14 -4.58 4.94
N PRO A 45 16.09 -4.48 5.88
CA PRO A 45 15.76 -4.10 7.25
C PRO A 45 15.29 -2.63 7.27
N PRO A 46 14.05 -2.35 7.72
CA PRO A 46 13.57 -0.98 7.78
C PRO A 46 14.28 -0.21 8.89
N VAL A 47 14.78 0.98 8.58
CA VAL A 47 15.26 1.95 9.57
C VAL A 47 14.51 3.26 9.35
N ALA A 48 13.72 3.65 10.35
CA ALA A 48 12.91 4.86 10.29
C ALA A 48 13.74 6.12 10.55
N ILE A 49 13.40 7.18 9.84
CA ILE A 49 13.87 8.56 10.04
C ILE A 49 12.62 9.36 10.41
N PHE A 50 12.53 9.77 11.66
CA PHE A 50 11.36 10.47 12.22
C PHE A 50 11.46 11.97 11.97
N GLU A 51 10.37 12.59 11.53
CA GLU A 51 10.29 14.05 11.38
C GLU A 51 10.40 14.72 12.75
N HIS A 52 9.63 14.17 13.69
CA HIS A 52 9.59 14.55 15.08
C HIS A 52 9.87 13.31 15.94
N PRO A 53 11.12 13.11 16.42
CA PRO A 53 11.51 11.91 17.17
C PRO A 53 10.79 11.68 18.50
N ASP A 54 10.09 12.69 19.00
CA ASP A 54 9.23 12.67 20.18
C ASP A 54 7.80 12.18 19.88
N ARG A 55 7.42 12.12 18.59
CA ARG A 55 6.07 11.79 18.13
C ARG A 55 5.85 10.36 17.66
N ALA A 56 6.93 9.63 17.40
CA ALA A 56 6.86 8.21 17.11
C ALA A 56 8.18 7.51 17.42
N HIS A 57 8.10 6.20 17.62
CA HIS A 57 9.26 5.34 17.76
C HIS A 57 9.12 4.03 16.96
N GLN A 58 10.24 3.36 16.76
CA GLN A 58 10.32 2.10 16.03
C GLN A 58 10.56 0.92 16.99
N GLU A 59 9.71 -0.10 16.92
CA GLU A 59 9.81 -1.38 17.61
C GLU A 59 10.00 -2.49 16.58
N GLY A 60 11.25 -2.79 16.21
CA GLY A 60 11.54 -3.74 15.14
C GLY A 60 10.98 -3.26 13.80
N ASN A 61 9.97 -3.94 13.27
CA ASN A 61 9.30 -3.58 12.01
C ASN A 61 8.03 -2.72 12.21
N LYS A 62 7.73 -2.31 13.43
CA LYS A 62 6.53 -1.54 13.77
C LYS A 62 6.90 -0.10 14.12
N ILE A 63 6.17 0.86 13.56
CA ILE A 63 6.20 2.27 13.96
C ILE A 63 4.97 2.56 14.81
N VAL A 64 5.14 3.23 15.94
CA VAL A 64 4.07 3.53 16.90
C VAL A 64 4.05 5.03 17.17
N LYS A 65 2.88 5.66 17.08
CA LYS A 65 2.70 7.06 17.49
C LYS A 65 2.66 7.14 19.02
N THR A 66 3.36 8.13 19.58
CA THR A 66 3.57 8.26 21.03
C THR A 66 2.75 9.34 21.70
N ASP A 67 2.33 10.37 20.95
CA ASP A 67 1.59 11.52 21.47
C ASP A 67 0.11 11.51 21.04
N ASP A 68 -0.67 12.34 21.72
CA ASP A 68 -2.04 12.74 21.39
C ASP A 68 -2.11 14.09 20.67
N ASP A 69 -0.97 14.66 20.25
CA ASP A 69 -0.94 15.92 19.53
C ASP A 69 -1.65 15.74 18.18
N ASP A 70 -2.50 16.72 17.85
CA ASP A 70 -3.10 16.85 16.53
C ASP A 70 -2.00 16.87 15.45
N GLY A 71 -2.11 15.96 14.49
CA GLY A 71 -1.29 15.94 13.28
C GLY A 71 -0.57 14.61 13.04
N ASN A 72 -0.27 14.39 11.76
CA ASN A 72 0.47 13.22 11.32
C ASN A 72 1.91 13.24 11.82
N SER A 73 2.37 12.12 12.38
CA SER A 73 3.78 11.85 12.60
C SER A 73 4.35 11.16 11.37
N LEU A 74 5.22 11.86 10.61
CA LEU A 74 5.84 11.32 9.41
C LEU A 74 7.09 10.51 9.74
N SER A 75 7.22 9.36 9.07
CA SER A 75 8.39 8.48 9.17
C SER A 75 8.82 8.05 7.79
N ALA A 76 10.04 8.41 7.39
CA ALA A 76 10.65 7.96 6.15
C ALA A 76 11.57 6.76 6.41
N PHE A 77 11.85 5.94 5.40
CA PHE A 77 12.59 4.68 5.59
C PHE A 77 13.87 4.63 4.79
N ASN A 78 14.94 4.15 5.44
CA ASN A 78 16.17 3.73 4.80
C ASN A 78 16.04 2.29 4.26
N PRO A 79 16.74 1.95 3.16
CA PRO A 79 17.62 2.83 2.37
C PRO A 79 16.85 3.62 1.31
N ILE A 80 17.54 4.58 0.69
CA ILE A 80 17.10 5.15 -0.60
C ILE A 80 17.04 4.04 -1.65
N ILE A 81 15.97 4.01 -2.42
CA ILE A 81 15.75 3.03 -3.48
C ILE A 81 16.01 3.69 -4.82
N SER A 82 16.98 3.18 -5.58
CA SER A 82 17.44 3.76 -6.86
C SER A 82 17.63 2.75 -7.99
N SER A 83 17.40 1.46 -7.72
CA SER A 83 17.52 0.38 -8.69
C SER A 83 16.66 -0.81 -8.27
N GLU A 84 16.50 -1.77 -9.18
CA GLU A 84 15.78 -3.03 -8.99
C GLU A 84 14.26 -2.85 -8.79
N ILE A 85 13.60 -3.94 -8.45
CA ILE A 85 12.18 -3.96 -8.13
C ILE A 85 12.06 -4.10 -6.62
N VAL A 86 11.37 -3.17 -5.96
CA VAL A 86 11.26 -3.14 -4.50
C VAL A 86 9.80 -3.03 -4.10
N ARG A 87 9.41 -3.85 -3.13
CA ARG A 87 8.08 -3.78 -2.50
C ARG A 87 8.22 -3.28 -1.07
N PHE A 88 7.42 -2.27 -0.73
CA PHE A 88 7.23 -1.77 0.62
C PHE A 88 5.76 -1.94 1.00
N GLU A 89 5.48 -2.75 2.01
CA GLU A 89 4.16 -3.16 2.43
C GLU A 89 4.05 -3.12 3.94
N GLY A 90 2.90 -2.67 4.44
CA GLY A 90 2.58 -2.80 5.84
C GLY A 90 1.09 -2.65 6.13
N LYS A 91 0.78 -2.65 7.42
CA LYS A 91 -0.59 -2.57 7.94
C LYS A 91 -0.71 -1.42 8.92
N PHE A 92 -1.71 -0.58 8.72
CA PHE A 92 -2.10 0.39 9.72
C PHE A 92 -3.02 -0.23 10.77
N LYS A 93 -2.89 0.25 12.01
CA LYS A 93 -3.73 -0.12 13.14
C LYS A 93 -4.17 1.13 13.92
N ASN A 94 -5.38 1.10 14.45
CA ASN A 94 -6.05 2.19 15.15
C ASN A 94 -6.30 3.41 14.24
N ILE A 95 -6.86 3.16 13.04
CA ILE A 95 -7.03 4.23 12.04
C ILE A 95 -8.35 4.99 12.08
N ASP A 96 -9.29 4.55 12.91
CA ASP A 96 -10.66 5.09 12.90
C ASP A 96 -10.65 6.59 13.20
N GLY A 97 -11.31 7.37 12.34
CA GLY A 97 -11.43 8.82 12.49
C GLY A 97 -10.18 9.65 12.15
N GLY A 98 -9.03 9.02 11.88
CA GLY A 98 -7.78 9.71 11.56
C GLY A 98 -7.40 9.66 10.08
N TYR A 99 -6.41 10.47 9.69
CA TYR A 99 -5.88 10.56 8.33
C TYR A 99 -4.49 9.93 8.21
N PHE A 100 -4.44 8.73 7.62
CA PHE A 100 -3.21 7.93 7.51
C PHE A 100 -2.70 7.94 6.08
N THR A 101 -1.38 7.97 5.90
CA THR A 101 -0.78 8.07 4.57
C THR A 101 0.38 7.11 4.38
N ILE A 102 0.57 6.68 3.13
CA ILE A 102 1.77 5.99 2.64
C ILE A 102 2.20 6.65 1.33
N GLY A 103 3.49 6.79 1.11
CA GLY A 103 3.98 7.60 0.00
C GLY A 103 5.42 7.39 -0.38
N ILE A 104 5.87 8.18 -1.35
CA ILE A 104 7.29 8.29 -1.72
C ILE A 104 7.73 9.75 -1.79
N PHE A 105 8.97 10.00 -1.38
CA PHE A 105 9.71 11.24 -1.63
C PHE A 105 10.65 11.08 -2.82
N ASP A 106 10.87 12.16 -3.56
CA ASP A 106 12.02 12.33 -4.44
C ASP A 106 13.32 12.43 -3.61
N ALA A 107 14.12 11.37 -3.62
CA ALA A 107 15.39 11.34 -2.89
C ALA A 107 16.56 11.95 -3.70
N VAL A 108 16.32 12.48 -4.89
CA VAL A 108 17.30 13.21 -5.71
C VAL A 108 17.29 14.69 -5.34
N THR A 109 16.10 15.29 -5.28
CA THR A 109 15.93 16.75 -5.15
C THR A 109 15.31 17.21 -3.82
N PHE A 110 14.82 16.28 -2.99
CA PHE A 110 14.12 16.61 -1.76
C PHE A 110 14.71 15.91 -0.54
N PHE A 111 14.49 14.60 -0.37
CA PHE A 111 14.87 13.88 0.85
C PHE A 111 16.05 12.93 0.62
N LYS A 112 17.20 13.51 0.25
CA LYS A 112 18.43 12.77 -0.06
C LYS A 112 19.17 12.26 1.17
N ASP A 113 19.35 13.13 2.15
CA ASP A 113 20.11 12.78 3.35
C ASP A 113 19.18 12.22 4.43
N GLU A 114 19.70 11.96 5.64
CA GLU A 114 18.89 11.54 6.80
C GLU A 114 18.35 12.74 7.59
N LYS A 115 18.33 13.91 6.97
CA LYS A 115 17.75 15.14 7.50
C LYS A 115 16.43 15.41 6.79
N TRP A 116 15.37 15.62 7.55
CA TRP A 116 14.07 16.01 7.01
C TRP A 116 14.20 17.30 6.18
N PRO A 117 13.62 17.33 4.97
CA PRO A 117 13.67 18.50 4.11
C PRO A 117 12.80 19.61 4.69
N ASP A 118 13.21 20.86 4.48
CA ASP A 118 12.37 22.02 4.77
C ASP A 118 11.26 22.10 3.70
N GLU A 119 10.02 22.26 4.13
CA GLU A 119 8.90 22.42 3.20
C GLU A 119 8.93 23.79 2.51
N ASP A 120 8.59 23.81 1.23
CA ASP A 120 8.41 25.03 0.43
C ASP A 120 7.25 24.85 -0.57
N ASP A 121 6.97 25.87 -1.38
CA ASP A 121 5.87 25.90 -2.38
C ASP A 121 5.97 24.80 -3.46
N GLU A 122 7.14 24.14 -3.59
CA GLU A 122 7.44 23.08 -4.56
C GLU A 122 7.47 21.68 -3.90
N THR A 123 7.21 21.57 -2.59
CA THR A 123 7.15 20.29 -1.86
C THR A 123 6.22 19.30 -2.57
N MET A 124 5.01 19.73 -2.97
CA MET A 124 4.02 18.84 -3.59
C MET A 124 4.49 18.20 -4.91
N LYS A 125 5.45 18.81 -5.62
CA LYS A 125 6.05 18.24 -6.85
C LYS A 125 7.06 17.14 -6.57
N ARG A 126 7.48 16.98 -5.32
CA ARG A 126 8.55 16.08 -4.88
C ARG A 126 8.04 14.96 -3.98
N ILE A 127 6.74 14.89 -3.73
CA ILE A 127 6.11 13.89 -2.87
C ILE A 127 4.89 13.25 -3.57
N LEU A 128 4.63 11.98 -3.30
CA LEU A 128 3.39 11.29 -3.69
C LEU A 128 2.72 10.75 -2.43
N ILE A 129 1.45 11.12 -2.23
CA ILE A 129 0.69 10.78 -1.02
C ILE A 129 -0.47 9.86 -1.42
N TYR A 130 -0.57 8.68 -0.82
CA TYR A 130 -1.80 7.88 -0.83
C TYR A 130 -2.40 7.85 0.58
N GLY A 131 -3.56 8.51 0.73
CA GLY A 131 -4.29 8.61 1.99
C GLY A 131 -5.37 7.55 2.13
N ASN A 132 -5.68 7.17 3.38
CA ASN A 132 -6.78 6.26 3.70
C ASN A 132 -8.15 6.80 3.25
N ASN A 133 -8.29 8.12 3.09
CA ASN A 133 -9.49 8.82 2.64
C ASN A 133 -9.77 8.75 1.13
N ARG A 134 -9.32 7.70 0.43
CA ARG A 134 -9.57 7.48 -1.01
C ARG A 134 -8.85 8.47 -1.93
N THR A 135 -7.76 9.10 -1.48
CA THR A 135 -7.08 10.14 -2.27
C THR A 135 -5.62 9.78 -2.57
N LEU A 136 -5.24 9.88 -3.84
CA LEU A 136 -3.86 9.95 -4.30
C LEU A 136 -3.54 11.39 -4.70
N ILE A 137 -2.47 11.98 -4.16
CA ILE A 137 -2.09 13.39 -4.36
C ILE A 137 -0.64 13.47 -4.84
N HIS A 138 -0.39 14.33 -5.84
CA HIS A 138 0.96 14.63 -6.33
C HIS A 138 0.97 15.95 -7.09
N PHE A 139 2.13 16.59 -7.25
CA PHE A 139 2.35 17.80 -8.06
C PHE A 139 1.78 19.10 -7.46
N SER A 140 0.54 19.06 -6.97
CA SER A 140 -0.11 20.13 -6.23
C SER A 140 -1.19 19.55 -5.32
N GLU A 141 -1.67 20.33 -4.34
CA GLU A 141 -2.70 19.88 -3.39
C GLU A 141 -4.03 19.51 -4.06
N ASP A 142 -4.36 20.18 -5.17
CA ASP A 142 -5.59 19.97 -5.94
C ASP A 142 -5.46 18.86 -7.00
N ASN A 143 -4.25 18.41 -7.28
CA ASN A 143 -3.99 17.38 -8.29
C ASN A 143 -4.14 15.98 -7.69
N THR A 144 -5.40 15.54 -7.65
CA THR A 144 -5.83 14.35 -6.92
C THR A 144 -6.53 13.33 -7.81
N ILE A 145 -6.41 12.05 -7.46
CA ILE A 145 -7.13 10.93 -8.06
C ILE A 145 -7.84 10.13 -6.98
N GLU A 146 -9.07 9.72 -7.25
CA GLU A 146 -9.83 8.85 -6.36
C GLU A 146 -9.28 7.42 -6.42
N MET A 147 -8.88 6.90 -5.26
CA MET A 147 -8.38 5.55 -5.06
C MET A 147 -9.34 4.76 -4.16
N PRO A 148 -9.27 3.43 -4.14
CA PRO A 148 -9.90 2.64 -3.08
C PRO A 148 -9.48 3.12 -1.67
N GLU A 149 -10.38 3.00 -0.71
CA GLU A 149 -10.07 3.21 0.71
C GLU A 149 -9.26 2.01 1.22
N PHE A 150 -8.26 2.23 2.08
CA PHE A 150 -7.65 1.15 2.85
C PHE A 150 -8.04 1.26 4.33
N LYS A 151 -8.29 0.10 4.94
CA LYS A 151 -8.84 0.00 6.29
C LYS A 151 -7.85 -0.60 7.28
N ASN A 152 -8.23 -0.55 8.55
CA ASN A 152 -7.50 -1.17 9.64
C ASN A 152 -7.13 -2.62 9.31
N ASP A 153 -5.89 -3.02 9.62
CA ASP A 153 -5.31 -4.36 9.41
C ASP A 153 -5.17 -4.83 7.95
N GLN A 154 -5.62 -4.05 6.94
CA GLN A 154 -5.36 -4.35 5.53
C GLN A 154 -3.90 -4.08 5.18
N ARG A 155 -3.35 -4.90 4.28
CA ARG A 155 -1.98 -4.70 3.77
C ARG A 155 -2.03 -3.69 2.64
N VAL A 156 -1.36 -2.56 2.80
CA VAL A 156 -1.17 -1.58 1.74
C VAL A 156 0.26 -1.68 1.26
N ALA A 157 0.47 -1.77 -0.05
CA ALA A 157 1.80 -1.94 -0.62
C ALA A 157 2.05 -1.02 -1.81
N PHE A 158 3.29 -0.54 -1.90
CA PHE A 158 3.87 0.04 -3.11
C PHE A 158 4.90 -0.92 -3.68
N GLU A 159 4.86 -1.14 -4.99
CA GLU A 159 5.90 -1.83 -5.75
C GLU A 159 6.49 -0.87 -6.77
N VAL A 160 7.78 -0.56 -6.65
CA VAL A 160 8.51 0.25 -7.62
C VAL A 160 9.36 -0.62 -8.51
N ASN A 161 9.40 -0.33 -9.81
CA ASN A 161 10.40 -0.86 -10.73
C ASN A 161 11.32 0.28 -11.13
N MET A 162 12.48 0.35 -10.48
CA MET A 162 13.49 1.38 -10.72
C MET A 162 14.42 1.03 -11.90
N SER A 163 14.36 -0.22 -12.38
CA SER A 163 15.18 -0.72 -13.50
C SER A 163 14.49 -0.62 -14.86
N SER A 164 13.19 -0.32 -14.90
CA SER A 164 12.44 -0.14 -16.15
C SER A 164 12.57 1.29 -16.71
N THR A 165 12.31 1.42 -18.02
CA THR A 165 12.16 2.70 -18.70
C THR A 165 10.81 2.72 -19.42
N PRO A 166 9.81 3.44 -18.93
CA PRO A 166 9.84 4.32 -17.76
C PRO A 166 9.94 3.56 -16.42
N ARG A 167 10.45 4.21 -15.37
CA ARG A 167 10.35 3.70 -13.99
C ARG A 167 8.91 3.75 -13.53
N THR A 168 8.47 2.75 -12.79
CA THR A 168 7.04 2.61 -12.43
C THR A 168 6.83 2.45 -10.93
N LEU A 169 5.64 2.82 -10.47
CA LEU A 169 5.11 2.55 -9.13
C LEU A 169 3.69 2.01 -9.25
N ASN A 170 3.43 0.86 -8.62
CA ASN A 170 2.14 0.19 -8.58
C ASN A 170 1.65 0.05 -7.13
N PHE A 171 0.33 0.05 -6.95
CA PHE A 171 -0.32 0.04 -5.64
C PHE A 171 -1.07 -1.26 -5.41
N PHE A 172 -1.13 -1.72 -4.16
CA PHE A 172 -1.84 -2.94 -3.78
C PHE A 172 -2.59 -2.75 -2.46
N ILE A 173 -3.76 -3.38 -2.36
CA ILE A 173 -4.47 -3.62 -1.10
C ILE A 173 -4.68 -5.13 -0.97
N ASP A 174 -4.23 -5.72 0.14
CA ASP A 174 -4.31 -7.16 0.41
C ASP A 174 -3.80 -8.06 -0.72
N ASP A 175 -2.70 -7.64 -1.37
CA ASP A 175 -2.07 -8.24 -2.55
C ASP A 175 -2.88 -8.12 -3.86
N GLU A 176 -4.03 -7.45 -3.85
CA GLU A 176 -4.76 -7.09 -5.07
C GLU A 176 -4.19 -5.78 -5.63
N GLN A 177 -3.67 -5.83 -6.86
CA GLN A 177 -3.14 -4.65 -7.54
C GLN A 177 -4.28 -3.71 -7.92
N LEU A 178 -4.09 -2.42 -7.63
CA LEU A 178 -5.04 -1.38 -7.99
C LEU A 178 -4.85 -0.95 -9.46
N PRO A 179 -5.91 -0.54 -10.17
CA PRO A 179 -5.85 -0.18 -11.60
C PRO A 179 -5.27 1.24 -11.81
N VAL A 180 -4.22 1.60 -11.08
CA VAL A 180 -3.50 2.88 -11.22
C VAL A 180 -2.01 2.62 -11.14
N GLN A 181 -1.24 3.27 -12.02
CA GLN A 181 0.22 3.22 -12.04
C GLN A 181 0.79 4.62 -12.18
N ILE A 182 1.87 4.93 -11.46
CA ILE A 182 2.69 6.11 -11.73
C ILE A 182 3.89 5.73 -12.58
N ILE A 183 4.15 6.48 -13.64
CA ILE A 183 5.34 6.35 -14.49
C ILE A 183 6.26 7.56 -14.35
N ASN A 184 7.53 7.39 -14.76
CA ASN A 184 8.56 8.43 -14.69
C ASN A 184 8.84 8.92 -13.25
N ILE A 185 8.64 8.08 -12.24
CA ILE A 185 9.06 8.38 -10.86
C ILE A 185 10.55 8.77 -10.80
N PRO A 186 11.00 9.52 -9.78
CA PRO A 186 12.39 9.95 -9.65
C PRO A 186 13.40 8.79 -9.74
N SER A 187 14.64 9.08 -10.12
CA SER A 187 15.69 8.05 -10.23
C SER A 187 16.16 7.50 -8.87
N ALA A 188 15.82 8.18 -7.78
CA ALA A 188 15.98 7.72 -6.43
C ALA A 188 14.78 8.16 -5.59
N ILE A 189 14.20 7.25 -4.82
CA ILE A 189 13.03 7.51 -3.98
C ILE A 189 13.24 7.04 -2.55
N ARG A 190 12.45 7.59 -1.63
CA ARG A 190 12.36 7.13 -0.25
C ARG A 190 10.91 6.83 0.09
N PHE A 191 10.62 5.66 0.64
CA PHE A 191 9.29 5.36 1.16
C PHE A 191 9.04 6.12 2.46
N TYR A 192 7.79 6.49 2.71
CA TYR A 192 7.38 7.05 3.99
C TYR A 192 5.93 6.68 4.34
N ILE A 193 5.59 6.91 5.61
CA ILE A 193 4.23 6.82 6.14
C ILE A 193 3.90 8.06 6.97
N GLY A 194 2.61 8.32 7.17
CA GLY A 194 2.07 9.20 8.20
C GLY A 194 1.07 8.45 9.08
N ILE A 195 1.22 8.60 10.39
CA ILE A 195 0.35 8.03 11.42
C ILE A 195 -0.25 9.16 12.28
N ASP A 196 -1.56 9.07 12.56
CA ASP A 196 -2.32 10.21 13.08
C ASP A 196 -2.80 10.03 14.52
N ASN A 197 -3.54 8.95 14.80
CA ASN A 197 -4.12 8.76 16.13
C ASN A 197 -3.07 8.33 17.18
N GLU A 198 -3.25 8.71 18.44
CA GLU A 198 -2.48 8.18 19.57
C GLU A 198 -2.52 6.63 19.57
N GLU A 199 -1.39 6.00 19.92
CA GLU A 199 -1.19 4.54 19.90
C GLU A 199 -1.43 3.84 18.54
N SER A 200 -1.70 4.60 17.48
CA SER A 200 -1.77 4.05 16.13
C SER A 200 -0.41 3.58 15.69
N SER A 201 -0.41 2.65 14.73
CA SER A 201 0.83 2.05 14.28
C SER A 201 0.80 1.61 12.84
N PHE A 202 1.98 1.50 12.26
CA PHE A 202 2.23 0.86 11.00
C PHE A 202 3.20 -0.29 11.19
N THR A 203 2.78 -1.51 10.85
CA THR A 203 3.65 -2.70 10.90
C THR A 203 4.08 -3.05 9.49
N ILE A 204 5.37 -2.94 9.21
CA ILE A 204 5.97 -3.30 7.92
C ILE A 204 5.97 -4.82 7.79
N THR A 205 5.22 -5.35 6.84
CA THR A 205 5.11 -6.80 6.59
C THR A 205 6.07 -7.27 5.51
N ARG A 206 6.39 -6.41 4.53
CA ARG A 206 7.39 -6.68 3.50
C ARG A 206 8.15 -5.41 3.19
N PHE A 207 9.46 -5.48 3.29
CA PHE A 207 10.35 -4.52 2.66
C PHE A 207 11.45 -5.34 2.02
N GLU A 208 11.42 -5.48 0.69
CA GLU A 208 12.20 -6.51 0.01
C GLU A 208 12.46 -6.17 -1.46
N ARG A 209 13.52 -6.76 -2.00
CA ARG A 209 13.81 -6.77 -3.43
C ARG A 209 13.15 -7.97 -4.09
N LEU A 210 12.62 -7.74 -5.28
CA LEU A 210 11.92 -8.76 -6.06
C LEU A 210 12.73 -9.11 -7.30
N GLN A 211 12.76 -10.41 -7.63
CA GLN A 211 13.37 -10.92 -8.86
C GLN A 211 12.60 -10.50 -10.11
N SER A 212 11.28 -10.34 -9.97
CA SER A 212 10.39 -9.92 -11.04
C SER A 212 9.22 -9.15 -10.47
N SER A 213 8.70 -8.21 -11.27
CA SER A 213 7.49 -7.44 -10.96
C SER A 213 6.34 -8.39 -10.62
N SER A 214 5.65 -8.13 -9.51
CA SER A 214 4.37 -8.79 -9.20
C SER A 214 3.20 -8.03 -9.83
N ALA A 215 3.41 -6.77 -10.22
CA ALA A 215 2.46 -6.00 -10.99
C ALA A 215 2.22 -6.61 -12.38
N GLN A 216 0.96 -6.70 -12.75
CA GLN A 216 0.42 -7.18 -14.01
C GLN A 216 -0.17 -6.02 -14.80
N GLU A 217 -0.31 -6.21 -16.10
CA GLU A 217 -1.08 -5.32 -16.95
C GLU A 217 -2.57 -5.48 -16.61
N ILE A 218 -3.21 -4.37 -16.23
CA ILE A 218 -4.64 -4.32 -15.93
C ILE A 218 -5.33 -3.53 -17.03
N ASN A 219 -6.33 -4.14 -17.67
CA ASN A 219 -7.18 -3.45 -18.63
C ASN A 219 -7.82 -2.23 -17.97
N GLU A 220 -7.88 -1.11 -18.70
CA GLU A 220 -8.48 0.14 -18.20
C GLU A 220 -7.73 0.75 -16.99
N SER A 221 -6.46 0.36 -16.77
CA SER A 221 -5.63 1.00 -15.74
C SER A 221 -5.28 2.43 -16.10
N LYS A 222 -5.34 3.31 -15.10
CA LYS A 222 -4.93 4.72 -15.23
C LYS A 222 -3.41 4.82 -15.10
N THR A 223 -2.75 5.28 -16.16
CA THR A 223 -1.31 5.58 -16.15
C THR A 223 -1.13 7.08 -15.94
N LEU A 224 -0.47 7.45 -14.85
CA LEU A 224 -0.26 8.83 -14.42
C LEU A 224 1.24 9.15 -14.46
N GLU A 225 1.61 10.33 -14.95
CA GLU A 225 3.03 10.73 -15.03
C GLU A 225 3.42 11.56 -13.81
N TRP A 226 4.56 11.22 -13.19
CA TRP A 226 5.18 12.05 -12.14
C TRP A 226 5.53 13.45 -12.67
N GLY A 227 5.34 14.47 -11.84
CA GLY A 227 5.65 15.86 -12.15
C GLY A 227 4.66 16.50 -13.14
N LYS A 228 3.48 15.91 -13.31
CA LYS A 228 2.41 16.40 -14.19
C LYS A 228 1.11 16.56 -13.43
N GLN A 229 0.30 17.51 -13.90
CA GLN A 229 -1.10 17.56 -13.56
C GLN A 229 -1.83 16.38 -14.22
N TRP A 230 -2.75 15.79 -13.49
CA TRP A 230 -3.54 14.62 -13.87
C TRP A 230 -4.95 15.06 -14.22
N GLU A 231 -5.46 14.58 -15.35
CA GLU A 231 -6.83 14.86 -15.74
C GLU A 231 -7.79 14.00 -14.91
N ASN A 232 -8.69 14.68 -14.19
CA ASN A 232 -9.87 14.04 -13.64
C ASN A 232 -10.87 13.84 -14.77
N GLU A 233 -11.31 12.59 -14.96
CA GLU A 233 -12.44 12.31 -15.83
C GLU A 233 -13.63 13.04 -15.22
N LYS A 234 -14.01 14.17 -15.82
CA LYS A 234 -15.26 14.83 -15.49
C LYS A 234 -16.34 13.81 -15.85
N LYS A 235 -17.01 13.27 -14.84
CA LYS A 235 -18.31 12.61 -15.06
C LYS A 235 -19.20 13.69 -15.65
N GLU A 236 -19.53 13.56 -16.93
CA GLU A 236 -20.64 14.33 -17.51
C GLU A 236 -21.89 13.99 -16.69
N GLU A 237 -22.47 15.03 -16.08
CA GLU A 237 -23.75 14.97 -15.36
C GLU A 237 -24.93 14.77 -16.32
#